data_AF-A0A966HGA9-F1
#
_entry.id   AF-A0A966HGA9-F1
#
_cell.length_a   1.000
_cell.length_b   1.000
_cell.length_c   1.000
_cell.angle_alpha   90.00
_cell.angle_beta   90.00
_cell.angle_gamma   90.00
#
_symmetry.space_group_name_H-M   'P 1'
#
loop_
_entity.id
_entity.type
_entity.pdbx_description
1 polymer ?
#
loop_
_entity_poly.entity_id
_entity_poly.type
_entity_poly.pdbx_seq_one_letter_code
_entity_poly.pdbx_strand_id
1 'polypeptide(L)'
;MLKSRYDNSNIYNQDANRPQEEREVAELDKKFSVDPSDYNILTHQEDNDGRKMEANEIMSKYLTETARLIESYEQNDVDHVVYLDKSARPVAHIVQLLYKDLASEGSKKPNFNYLNIDRVDIYNYFGIKNWGGSTDDGRTLKEGDFVEVIQRPENEEKLTTLLTSIRANYVVGDIDESEDITAQVWNLPTKLDGKNVCVVDETMRSGSTLAMAQILHQMAIPMIGDVSGEYFWPPDFKNQVSIGGSRQEIQQGSVPIWYDSNRTDGRGIGDRSDRYYDVKYQSQKDQRSLKQKIGSMVLSAPRYTIASPNDEGKLFEYKKDQRFVDLAHDFKQLRSDYRDGKVLFIPPSNYNDEKCIQAFEEQGLNYEVDEYDGEVYIKVLNILREVRKKRRSK
;
A
#
# COMPACT_ATOMS: atom_id res chain seq x y z
N MET A 1 -65.06 25.09 5.24
CA MET A 1 -64.94 24.38 6.53
C MET A 1 -65.02 22.89 6.28
N LEU A 2 -63.90 22.17 6.43
CA LEU A 2 -63.82 20.83 7.04
C LEU A 2 -62.33 20.43 7.10
N LYS A 3 -61.79 20.48 8.31
CA LYS A 3 -60.51 19.90 8.72
C LYS A 3 -60.65 18.37 8.83
N SER A 4 -59.49 17.70 8.96
CA SER A 4 -59.27 16.36 9.57
C SER A 4 -59.26 15.20 8.55
N ARG A 5 -58.27 14.32 8.46
CA ARG A 5 -57.16 13.94 9.36
C ARG A 5 -56.08 13.23 8.52
N TYR A 6 -54.82 13.52 8.82
CA TYR A 6 -53.66 12.69 8.47
C TYR A 6 -53.84 11.29 9.09
N ASP A 7 -53.49 10.25 8.32
CA ASP A 7 -53.19 8.92 8.87
C ASP A 7 -51.75 8.55 8.46
N ASN A 8 -50.80 9.04 9.27
CA ASN A 8 -49.37 8.72 9.21
C ASN A 8 -49.08 7.46 10.06
N SER A 9 -49.80 6.36 9.82
CA SER A 9 -49.64 5.14 10.64
C SER A 9 -49.01 3.95 9.89
N ASN A 10 -48.66 4.08 8.62
CA ASN A 10 -48.19 2.93 7.80
C ASN A 10 -46.67 2.82 7.55
N ILE A 11 -45.85 3.66 8.19
CA ILE A 11 -44.37 3.57 8.05
C ILE A 11 -43.73 2.75 9.19
N TYR A 12 -44.46 2.49 10.28
CA TYR A 12 -43.91 1.79 11.46
C TYR A 12 -44.04 0.25 11.44
N ASN A 13 -44.60 -0.36 10.39
CA ASN A 13 -44.95 -1.79 10.38
C ASN A 13 -44.20 -2.65 9.35
N GLN A 14 -43.23 -2.10 8.62
CA GLN A 14 -42.42 -2.90 7.67
C GLN A 14 -41.22 -3.59 8.32
N ASP A 15 -40.70 -3.08 9.43
CA ASP A 15 -39.56 -3.71 10.13
C ASP A 15 -39.97 -4.87 11.03
N ALA A 16 -41.20 -4.87 11.56
CA ALA A 16 -41.71 -5.89 12.48
C ALA A 16 -41.95 -7.28 11.86
N ASN A 17 -41.86 -7.41 10.53
CA ASN A 17 -41.97 -8.68 9.80
C ASN A 17 -40.65 -9.17 9.19
N ARG A 18 -39.54 -8.44 9.36
CA ARG A 18 -38.22 -8.93 8.92
C ARG A 18 -37.70 -10.01 9.87
N PRO A 19 -37.06 -11.09 9.37
CA PRO A 19 -36.27 -12.00 10.19
C PRO A 19 -35.32 -11.22 11.10
N GLN A 20 -35.09 -11.71 12.32
CA GLN A 20 -34.27 -11.03 13.32
C GLN A 20 -32.88 -10.63 12.77
N GLU A 21 -32.25 -11.51 12.02
CA GLU A 21 -30.98 -11.29 11.31
C GLU A 21 -31.01 -10.07 10.37
N GLU A 22 -32.12 -9.85 9.65
CA GLU A 22 -32.24 -8.71 8.73
C GLU A 22 -32.43 -7.38 9.47
N ARG A 23 -32.98 -7.40 10.70
CA ARG A 23 -33.08 -6.21 11.55
C ARG A 23 -31.75 -5.84 12.17
N GLU A 24 -31.02 -6.83 12.66
CA GLU A 24 -29.67 -6.65 13.20
C GLU A 24 -28.75 -6.04 12.13
N VAL A 25 -28.81 -6.54 10.88
CA VAL A 25 -28.09 -5.95 9.74
C VAL A 25 -28.54 -4.52 9.44
N ALA A 26 -29.84 -4.22 9.49
CA ALA A 26 -30.34 -2.87 9.22
C ALA A 26 -29.86 -1.84 10.27
N GLU A 27 -29.84 -2.22 11.55
CA GLU A 27 -29.29 -1.38 12.61
C GLU A 27 -27.78 -1.16 12.45
N LEU A 28 -27.04 -2.18 12.02
CA LEU A 28 -25.61 -2.06 11.73
C LEU A 28 -25.32 -1.22 10.49
N ASP A 29 -26.07 -1.41 9.41
CA ASP A 29 -25.96 -0.57 8.20
C ASP A 29 -26.29 0.90 8.51
N LYS A 30 -27.16 1.16 9.51
CA LYS A 30 -27.49 2.51 9.99
C LYS A 30 -26.41 3.09 10.91
N LYS A 31 -25.84 2.27 11.79
CA LYS A 31 -24.77 2.66 12.71
C LYS A 31 -23.48 2.96 11.95
N PHE A 32 -23.09 2.05 11.07
CA PHE A 32 -21.87 2.12 10.26
C PHE A 32 -22.23 2.59 8.85
N SER A 33 -22.52 3.88 8.74
CA SER A 33 -22.94 4.52 7.49
C SER A 33 -22.07 5.73 7.20
N VAL A 34 -21.28 5.64 6.12
CA VAL A 34 -20.57 6.79 5.56
C VAL A 34 -21.40 7.43 4.45
N ASP A 35 -21.28 8.74 4.26
CA ASP A 35 -21.88 9.43 3.11
C ASP A 35 -20.92 9.30 1.91
N PRO A 36 -21.30 8.60 0.82
CA PRO A 36 -20.42 8.45 -0.33
C PRO A 36 -20.06 9.77 -1.02
N SER A 37 -20.85 10.84 -0.82
CA SER A 37 -20.60 12.15 -1.42
C SER A 37 -19.49 12.94 -0.73
N ASP A 38 -19.07 12.53 0.47
CA ASP A 38 -17.91 13.10 1.18
C ASP A 38 -16.57 12.62 0.60
N TYR A 39 -16.60 11.63 -0.31
CA TYR A 39 -15.43 10.99 -0.91
C TYR A 39 -15.35 11.26 -2.40
N ASN A 40 -14.18 11.67 -2.87
CA ASN A 40 -13.94 12.04 -4.26
C ASN A 40 -13.61 10.83 -5.15
N ILE A 41 -12.84 9.86 -4.64
CA ILE A 41 -12.30 8.77 -5.43
C ILE A 41 -12.45 7.39 -4.80
N LEU A 42 -12.34 7.24 -3.46
CA LEU A 42 -12.37 5.90 -2.83
C LEU A 42 -13.67 5.15 -3.15
N THR A 43 -14.80 5.86 -3.20
CA THR A 43 -16.13 5.31 -3.50
C THR A 43 -16.29 4.77 -4.93
N HIS A 44 -15.26 4.91 -5.78
CA HIS A 44 -15.20 4.33 -7.12
C HIS A 44 -14.45 2.99 -7.15
N GLN A 45 -14.03 2.46 -6.00
CA GLN A 45 -13.39 1.15 -5.91
C GLN A 45 -14.29 0.05 -6.49
N GLU A 46 -13.69 -0.81 -7.29
CA GLU A 46 -14.32 -1.99 -7.87
C GLU A 46 -13.81 -3.27 -7.20
N ASP A 47 -14.67 -4.29 -7.18
CA ASP A 47 -14.36 -5.64 -6.76
C ASP A 47 -13.66 -6.43 -7.88
N ASN A 48 -13.35 -7.69 -7.60
CA ASN A 48 -12.62 -8.58 -8.52
C ASN A 48 -13.38 -8.83 -9.84
N ASP A 49 -14.70 -8.63 -9.85
CA ASP A 49 -15.55 -8.83 -11.03
C ASP A 49 -15.80 -7.51 -11.78
N GLY A 50 -15.11 -6.43 -11.42
CA GLY A 50 -15.29 -5.08 -11.97
C GLY A 50 -16.60 -4.42 -11.51
N ARG A 51 -17.23 -4.93 -10.43
CA ARG A 51 -18.44 -4.32 -9.89
C ARG A 51 -18.08 -3.29 -8.85
N LYS A 52 -18.79 -2.16 -8.87
CA LYS A 52 -18.65 -1.12 -7.86
C LYS A 52 -18.89 -1.70 -6.46
N MET A 53 -17.95 -1.50 -5.55
CA MET A 53 -18.09 -1.86 -4.15
C MET A 53 -18.96 -0.84 -3.40
N GLU A 54 -19.61 -1.29 -2.34
CA GLU A 54 -20.39 -0.40 -1.47
C GLU A 54 -19.45 0.49 -0.63
N ALA A 55 -19.80 1.77 -0.43
CA ALA A 55 -18.94 2.72 0.26
C ALA A 55 -18.49 2.24 1.65
N ASN A 56 -19.41 1.69 2.45
CA ASN A 56 -19.10 1.15 3.77
C ASN A 56 -18.09 -0.01 3.71
N GLU A 57 -18.20 -0.88 2.69
CA GLU A 57 -17.28 -2.00 2.50
C GLU A 57 -15.89 -1.51 2.10
N ILE A 58 -15.84 -0.50 1.23
CA ILE A 58 -14.58 0.13 0.81
C ILE A 58 -13.85 0.70 2.02
N MET A 59 -14.52 1.54 2.82
CA MET A 59 -13.90 2.19 3.98
C MET A 59 -13.43 1.17 5.02
N SER A 60 -14.26 0.16 5.28
CA SER A 60 -13.90 -0.96 6.16
C SER A 60 -12.65 -1.68 5.67
N LYS A 61 -12.55 -1.99 4.36
CA LYS A 61 -11.37 -2.66 3.78
C LYS A 61 -10.10 -1.82 3.91
N TYR A 62 -10.13 -0.55 3.53
CA TYR A 62 -8.96 0.33 3.66
C TYR A 62 -8.50 0.48 5.11
N LEU A 63 -9.43 0.59 6.05
CA LEU A 63 -9.12 0.67 7.47
C LEU A 63 -8.50 -0.63 7.99
N THR A 64 -9.09 -1.78 7.64
CA THR A 64 -8.63 -3.12 8.01
C THR A 64 -7.22 -3.40 7.49
N GLU A 65 -6.95 -3.13 6.21
CA GLU A 65 -5.62 -3.35 5.64
C GLU A 65 -4.57 -2.39 6.20
N THR A 66 -4.97 -1.15 6.56
CA THR A 66 -4.08 -0.23 7.24
C THR A 66 -3.74 -0.72 8.65
N ALA A 67 -4.72 -1.23 9.40
CA ALA A 67 -4.52 -1.81 10.72
C ALA A 67 -3.64 -3.06 10.66
N ARG A 68 -3.85 -3.94 9.68
CA ARG A 68 -3.04 -5.15 9.46
C ARG A 68 -1.57 -4.80 9.28
N LEU A 69 -1.30 -3.79 8.45
CA LEU A 69 0.06 -3.34 8.15
C LEU A 69 0.72 -2.70 9.38
N ILE A 70 -0.02 -1.89 10.15
CA ILE A 70 0.48 -1.31 11.41
C ILE A 70 0.82 -2.41 12.43
N GLU A 71 -0.06 -3.40 12.58
CA GLU A 71 0.18 -4.54 13.48
C GLU A 71 1.45 -5.31 13.09
N SER A 72 1.66 -5.54 11.79
CA SER A 72 2.89 -6.19 11.32
C SER A 72 4.13 -5.37 11.72
N TYR A 73 4.06 -4.04 11.71
CA TYR A 73 5.18 -3.22 12.19
C TYR A 73 5.44 -3.39 13.68
N GLU A 74 4.40 -3.54 14.49
CA GLU A 74 4.51 -3.74 15.94
C GLU A 74 5.06 -5.14 16.25
N GLN A 75 4.51 -6.17 15.63
CA GLN A 75 4.91 -7.57 15.86
C GLN A 75 6.35 -7.86 15.46
N ASN A 76 6.88 -7.14 14.46
CA ASN A 76 8.24 -7.32 13.96
C ASN A 76 9.21 -6.23 14.45
N ASP A 77 8.81 -5.42 15.44
CA ASP A 77 9.64 -4.33 16.00
C ASP A 77 10.28 -3.45 14.91
N VAL A 78 9.50 -3.07 13.90
CA VAL A 78 10.02 -2.39 12.70
C VAL A 78 10.53 -0.99 13.06
N ASP A 79 11.81 -0.72 12.77
CA ASP A 79 12.43 0.59 12.94
C ASP A 79 12.23 1.51 11.73
N HIS A 80 12.22 0.90 10.53
CA HIS A 80 12.20 1.62 9.26
C HIS A 80 11.35 0.90 8.21
N VAL A 81 10.59 1.66 7.44
CA VAL A 81 9.77 1.15 6.34
C VAL A 81 10.28 1.69 5.00
N VAL A 82 10.44 0.81 4.02
CA VAL A 82 10.75 1.19 2.63
C VAL A 82 9.53 0.91 1.76
N TYR A 83 8.83 1.96 1.36
CA TYR A 83 7.69 1.84 0.46
C TYR A 83 8.18 1.78 -1.00
N LEU A 84 7.79 0.72 -1.71
CA LEU A 84 8.23 0.44 -3.08
C LEU A 84 7.40 1.17 -4.13
N ASP A 85 8.11 1.63 -5.16
CA ASP A 85 7.55 2.35 -6.30
C ASP A 85 6.74 3.60 -5.91
N LYS A 86 6.23 4.31 -6.92
CA LYS A 86 5.29 5.41 -6.76
C LYS A 86 3.94 4.92 -6.21
N SER A 87 3.54 3.67 -6.43
CA SER A 87 2.23 3.15 -6.03
C SER A 87 2.10 2.80 -4.55
N ALA A 88 3.18 2.58 -3.80
CA ALA A 88 3.11 2.47 -2.33
C ALA A 88 3.13 3.83 -1.62
N ARG A 89 3.21 4.97 -2.33
CA ARG A 89 3.17 6.30 -1.70
C ARG A 89 1.84 6.62 -1.02
N PRO A 90 0.67 6.35 -1.64
CA PRO A 90 -0.60 6.47 -0.94
C PRO A 90 -0.70 5.57 0.29
N VAL A 91 -0.10 4.37 0.27
CA VAL A 91 -0.03 3.47 1.44
C VAL A 91 0.65 4.16 2.61
N ALA A 92 1.84 4.73 2.38
CA ALA A 92 2.55 5.48 3.41
C ALA A 92 1.71 6.64 3.96
N HIS A 93 0.89 7.29 3.12
CA HIS A 93 0.05 8.41 3.52
C HIS A 93 -1.10 7.98 4.44
N ILE A 94 -1.85 6.94 4.05
CA ILE A 94 -2.96 6.42 4.87
C ILE A 94 -2.45 5.83 6.19
N VAL A 95 -1.35 5.08 6.17
CA VAL A 95 -0.69 4.55 7.37
C VAL A 95 -0.27 5.69 8.29
N GLN A 96 0.39 6.74 7.78
CA GLN A 96 0.80 7.87 8.62
C GLN A 96 -0.38 8.61 9.26
N LEU A 97 -1.49 8.73 8.55
CA LEU A 97 -2.69 9.41 9.04
C LEU A 97 -3.35 8.59 10.16
N LEU A 98 -3.48 7.28 9.97
CA LEU A 98 -4.19 6.38 10.87
C LEU A 98 -3.31 5.75 11.96
N TYR A 99 -1.98 5.90 11.89
CA TYR A 99 -1.06 5.23 12.83
C TYR A 99 -1.45 5.44 14.29
N LYS A 100 -1.66 6.69 14.71
CA LYS A 100 -2.03 6.99 16.10
C LYS A 100 -3.40 6.42 16.51
N ASP A 101 -4.29 6.22 15.55
CA ASP A 101 -5.64 5.75 15.81
C ASP A 101 -5.74 4.21 15.85
N LEU A 102 -4.79 3.50 15.23
CA LEU A 102 -4.82 2.03 15.08
C LEU A 102 -3.65 1.30 15.76
N ALA A 103 -2.55 1.98 16.03
CA ALA A 103 -1.40 1.42 16.73
C ALA A 103 -1.71 1.25 18.22
N SER A 104 -1.04 0.27 18.83
CA SER A 104 -1.12 0.02 20.27
C SER A 104 -0.61 1.23 21.07
N GLU A 105 -1.13 1.43 22.28
CA GLU A 105 -0.69 2.54 23.12
C GLU A 105 0.82 2.45 23.41
N GLY A 106 1.55 3.56 23.25
CA GLY A 106 3.00 3.61 23.44
C GLY A 106 3.82 3.11 22.24
N SER A 107 3.17 2.60 21.19
CA SER A 107 3.83 2.15 19.97
C SER A 107 4.58 3.27 19.25
N LYS A 108 5.77 2.95 18.75
CA LYS A 108 6.65 3.89 18.07
C LYS A 108 6.50 3.74 16.57
N LYS A 109 5.98 4.79 15.93
CA LYS A 109 5.89 4.84 14.47
C LYS A 109 7.27 4.68 13.81
N PRO A 110 7.44 3.72 12.88
CA PRO A 110 8.67 3.57 12.12
C PRO A 110 9.01 4.84 11.31
N ASN A 111 10.30 5.08 11.11
CA ASN A 111 10.73 6.02 10.06
C ASN A 111 10.44 5.40 8.69
N PHE A 112 10.36 6.19 7.62
CA PHE A 112 10.17 5.61 6.29
C PHE A 112 10.84 6.40 5.18
N ASN A 113 11.12 5.68 4.09
CA ASN A 113 11.65 6.18 2.84
C ASN A 113 10.90 5.55 1.65
N TYR A 114 11.10 6.10 0.46
CA TYR A 114 10.57 5.56 -0.80
C TYR A 114 11.72 5.15 -1.69
N LEU A 115 11.64 3.97 -2.30
CA LEU A 115 12.52 3.58 -3.40
C LEU A 115 11.68 3.06 -4.56
N ASN A 116 12.01 3.50 -5.76
CA ASN A 116 11.44 3.01 -6.99
C ASN A 116 12.28 1.82 -7.48
N ILE A 117 11.95 0.65 -6.95
CA ILE A 117 12.46 -0.65 -7.40
C ILE A 117 11.29 -1.35 -8.06
N ASP A 118 11.33 -1.45 -9.38
CA ASP A 118 10.40 -2.23 -10.18
C ASP A 118 11.13 -3.38 -10.85
N ARG A 119 10.50 -4.56 -10.83
CA ARG A 119 11.09 -5.79 -11.34
C ARG A 119 11.46 -5.69 -12.82
N VAL A 120 10.58 -5.15 -13.66
CA VAL A 120 10.80 -5.05 -15.11
C VAL A 120 11.97 -4.11 -15.38
N ASP A 121 12.00 -3.00 -14.68
CA ASP A 121 13.06 -2.01 -14.77
C ASP A 121 14.44 -2.56 -14.37
N ILE A 122 14.52 -3.31 -13.27
CA ILE A 122 15.76 -3.92 -12.81
C ILE A 122 16.22 -5.03 -13.77
N TYR A 123 15.33 -5.91 -14.23
CA TYR A 123 15.72 -6.94 -15.21
C TYR A 123 16.21 -6.33 -16.53
N ASN A 124 15.53 -5.28 -17.02
CA ASN A 124 15.98 -4.55 -18.19
C ASN A 124 17.38 -3.95 -18.01
N TYR A 125 17.68 -3.43 -16.81
CA TYR A 125 19.02 -2.92 -16.48
C TYR A 125 20.10 -4.01 -16.56
N PHE A 126 19.80 -5.22 -16.10
CA PHE A 126 20.68 -6.39 -16.26
C PHE A 126 20.67 -7.00 -17.67
N GLY A 127 20.00 -6.37 -18.65
CA GLY A 127 20.00 -6.81 -20.05
C GLY A 127 19.04 -7.96 -20.34
N ILE A 128 18.16 -8.28 -19.40
CA ILE A 128 17.12 -9.30 -19.55
C ILE A 128 15.89 -8.62 -20.18
N LYS A 129 15.88 -8.56 -21.51
CA LYS A 129 14.74 -8.07 -22.30
C LYS A 129 13.86 -9.24 -22.70
N ASN A 130 12.55 -9.18 -22.44
CA ASN A 130 11.57 -10.19 -22.89
C ASN A 130 11.96 -11.64 -22.51
N TRP A 131 12.31 -11.87 -21.24
CA TRP A 131 12.49 -13.25 -20.77
C TRP A 131 11.12 -13.82 -20.41
N GLY A 132 10.70 -14.80 -21.20
CA GLY A 132 9.29 -15.10 -21.46
C GLY A 132 8.85 -14.32 -22.70
N GLY A 133 8.32 -15.00 -23.73
CA GLY A 133 8.04 -14.41 -25.05
C GLY A 133 7.11 -13.18 -25.02
N SER A 134 6.67 -12.70 -26.19
CA SER A 134 5.81 -11.51 -26.36
C SER A 134 4.47 -11.49 -25.59
N THR A 135 4.20 -12.51 -24.77
CA THR A 135 3.03 -12.70 -23.90
C THR A 135 3.37 -12.97 -22.43
N ASP A 136 4.65 -13.13 -22.06
CA ASP A 136 5.09 -13.47 -20.71
C ASP A 136 5.89 -12.28 -20.15
N ASP A 137 5.22 -11.47 -19.33
CA ASP A 137 5.72 -10.24 -18.70
C ASP A 137 6.69 -10.50 -17.52
N GLY A 138 7.43 -11.62 -17.57
CA GLY A 138 8.30 -12.10 -16.48
C GLY A 138 7.54 -12.74 -15.31
N ARG A 139 6.26 -13.12 -15.49
CA ARG A 139 5.38 -13.78 -14.50
C ARG A 139 5.92 -15.10 -13.93
N THR A 140 6.88 -15.74 -14.59
CA THR A 140 7.42 -17.06 -14.24
C THR A 140 8.67 -17.03 -13.36
N LEU A 141 9.24 -15.85 -13.10
CA LEU A 141 10.50 -15.71 -12.36
C LEU A 141 10.27 -15.83 -10.85
N LYS A 142 10.85 -16.89 -10.28
CA LYS A 142 10.94 -17.11 -8.83
C LYS A 142 12.10 -16.29 -8.26
N GLU A 143 12.09 -16.09 -6.95
CA GLU A 143 13.16 -15.40 -6.23
C GLU A 143 14.57 -15.93 -6.54
N GLY A 144 14.72 -17.25 -6.68
CA GLY A 144 16.00 -17.88 -7.08
C GLY A 144 16.52 -17.43 -8.45
N ASP A 145 15.63 -17.13 -9.39
CA ASP A 145 16.02 -16.70 -10.75
C ASP A 145 16.64 -15.30 -10.73
N PHE A 146 16.26 -14.43 -9.78
CA PHE A 146 16.87 -13.11 -9.63
C PHE A 146 18.30 -13.20 -9.10
N VAL A 147 18.52 -14.03 -8.07
CA VAL A 147 19.86 -14.22 -7.47
C VAL A 147 20.84 -14.76 -8.50
N GLU A 148 20.43 -15.76 -9.29
CA GLU A 148 21.25 -16.33 -10.37
C GLU A 148 21.64 -15.29 -11.44
N VAL A 149 20.77 -14.31 -11.71
CA VAL A 149 21.04 -13.25 -12.68
C VAL A 149 22.06 -12.26 -12.16
N ILE A 150 21.87 -11.77 -10.94
CA ILE A 150 22.74 -10.70 -10.41
C ILE A 150 24.13 -11.20 -10.04
N GLN A 151 24.28 -12.49 -9.73
CA GLN A 151 25.56 -13.11 -9.37
C GLN A 151 26.44 -13.48 -10.57
N ARG A 152 25.97 -13.28 -11.81
CA ARG A 152 26.81 -13.58 -12.99
C ARG A 152 27.99 -12.61 -13.06
N PRO A 153 29.22 -13.08 -13.35
CA PRO A 153 30.41 -12.22 -13.40
C PRO A 153 30.26 -11.00 -14.33
N GLU A 154 29.57 -11.15 -15.45
CA GLU A 154 29.32 -10.04 -16.39
C GLU A 154 28.43 -8.92 -15.83
N ASN A 155 27.75 -9.16 -14.70
CA ASN A 155 26.84 -8.22 -14.05
C ASN A 155 27.44 -7.55 -12.81
N GLU A 156 28.69 -7.84 -12.43
CA GLU A 156 29.31 -7.34 -11.20
C GLU A 156 29.34 -5.81 -11.12
N GLU A 157 29.74 -5.13 -12.20
CA GLU A 157 29.79 -3.65 -12.25
C GLU A 157 28.39 -3.03 -12.15
N LYS A 158 27.41 -3.62 -12.86
CA LYS A 158 26.01 -3.18 -12.83
C LYS A 158 25.40 -3.36 -11.44
N LEU A 159 25.63 -4.52 -10.83
CA LEU A 159 25.19 -4.81 -9.48
C LEU A 159 25.81 -3.82 -8.50
N THR A 160 27.13 -3.59 -8.58
CA THR A 160 27.82 -2.61 -7.73
C THR A 160 27.22 -1.22 -7.88
N THR A 161 26.91 -0.79 -9.11
CA THR A 161 26.29 0.51 -9.39
C THR A 161 24.87 0.60 -8.78
N LEU A 162 24.06 -0.43 -8.95
CA LEU A 162 22.71 -0.49 -8.37
C LEU A 162 22.74 -0.48 -6.84
N LEU A 163 23.58 -1.31 -6.23
CA LEU A 163 23.73 -1.37 -4.77
C LEU A 163 24.26 -0.05 -4.19
N THR A 164 25.21 0.59 -4.88
CA THR A 164 25.73 1.92 -4.51
C THR A 164 24.61 2.97 -4.57
N SER A 165 23.76 2.90 -5.59
CA SER A 165 22.60 3.80 -5.74
C SER A 165 21.59 3.61 -4.59
N ILE A 166 21.30 2.37 -4.20
CA ILE A 166 20.44 2.07 -3.05
C ILE A 166 21.09 2.60 -1.77
N ARG A 167 22.35 2.22 -1.50
CA ARG A 167 23.07 2.57 -0.27
C ARG A 167 23.20 4.08 -0.09
N ALA A 168 23.48 4.84 -1.15
CA ALA A 168 23.64 6.30 -1.10
C ALA A 168 22.42 7.04 -0.51
N ASN A 169 21.22 6.46 -0.61
CA ASN A 169 20.00 7.02 -0.01
C ASN A 169 19.95 6.92 1.53
N TYR A 170 20.86 6.15 2.12
CA TYR A 170 20.90 5.84 3.55
C TYR A 170 22.20 6.25 4.24
N VAL A 171 23.24 6.61 3.48
CA VAL A 171 24.55 7.00 4.00
C VAL A 171 24.48 8.21 4.95
N VAL A 172 25.15 8.08 6.09
CA VAL A 172 25.39 9.13 7.08
C VAL A 172 26.83 9.62 6.92
N GLY A 173 27.03 10.93 6.81
CA GLY A 173 28.32 11.55 6.49
C GLY A 173 28.36 12.19 5.11
N ASP A 174 29.44 12.89 4.79
CA ASP A 174 29.58 13.65 3.55
C ASP A 174 30.35 12.84 2.51
N ILE A 175 30.02 13.06 1.24
CA ILE A 175 30.70 12.47 0.07
C ILE A 175 31.43 13.60 -0.66
N ASP A 176 32.71 13.38 -0.95
CA ASP A 176 33.52 14.23 -1.82
C ASP A 176 33.45 13.72 -3.26
N GLU A 177 32.95 14.57 -4.16
CA GLU A 177 32.81 14.25 -5.59
C GLU A 177 34.15 14.17 -6.35
N SER A 178 35.25 14.65 -5.76
CA SER A 178 36.59 14.58 -6.34
C SER A 178 37.32 13.26 -6.06
N GLU A 179 36.79 12.45 -5.14
CA GLU A 179 37.34 11.15 -4.76
C GLU A 179 36.50 10.00 -5.33
N ASP A 180 36.88 8.75 -5.02
CA ASP A 180 36.11 7.57 -5.40
C ASP A 180 34.77 7.53 -4.64
N ILE A 181 33.70 7.95 -5.32
CA ILE A 181 32.35 8.01 -4.78
C ILE A 181 31.88 6.63 -4.31
N THR A 182 32.16 5.58 -5.08
CA THR A 182 31.72 4.22 -4.76
C THR A 182 32.40 3.78 -3.47
N ALA A 183 33.72 3.90 -3.38
CA ALA A 183 34.46 3.54 -2.16
C ALA A 183 33.95 4.31 -0.93
N GLN A 184 33.69 5.62 -1.06
CA GLN A 184 33.15 6.42 0.04
C GLN A 184 31.76 5.94 0.48
N VAL A 185 30.83 5.73 -0.45
CA VAL A 185 29.47 5.25 -0.14
C VAL A 185 29.50 3.93 0.63
N TRP A 186 30.38 3.01 0.25
CA TRP A 186 30.52 1.71 0.90
C TRP A 186 31.19 1.79 2.28
N ASN A 187 32.11 2.73 2.49
CA ASN A 187 32.83 2.89 3.75
C ASN A 187 32.07 3.72 4.81
N LEU A 188 31.10 4.54 4.40
CA LEU A 188 30.32 5.33 5.34
C LEU A 188 29.21 4.49 6.00
N PRO A 189 28.87 4.76 7.27
CA PRO A 189 27.75 4.10 7.96
C PRO A 189 26.42 4.50 7.34
N THR A 190 25.37 3.70 7.58
CA THR A 190 24.01 4.01 7.12
C THR A 190 23.05 4.20 8.28
N LYS A 191 21.96 4.94 8.03
CA LYS A 191 20.87 5.10 9.01
C LYS A 191 20.06 3.81 9.24
N LEU A 192 20.30 2.75 8.46
CA LEU A 192 19.65 1.45 8.59
C LEU A 192 20.54 0.39 9.28
N ASP A 193 21.78 0.75 9.65
CA ASP A 193 22.67 -0.17 10.34
C ASP A 193 22.04 -0.58 11.69
N GLY A 194 21.92 -1.90 11.90
CA GLY A 194 21.30 -2.53 13.07
C GLY A 194 19.79 -2.37 13.18
N LYS A 195 19.09 -1.95 12.11
CA LYS A 195 17.64 -1.69 12.11
C LYS A 195 16.84 -2.87 11.57
N ASN A 196 15.62 -3.04 12.09
CA ASN A 196 14.62 -3.91 11.50
C ASN A 196 13.88 -3.13 10.40
N VAL A 197 14.01 -3.58 9.15
CA VAL A 197 13.50 -2.88 7.97
C VAL A 197 12.34 -3.67 7.37
N CYS A 198 11.18 -3.06 7.24
CA CYS A 198 10.05 -3.63 6.50
C CYS A 198 9.96 -3.01 5.11
N VAL A 199 10.03 -3.83 4.07
CA VAL A 199 9.78 -3.40 2.70
C VAL A 199 8.29 -3.57 2.40
N VAL A 200 7.65 -2.54 1.85
CA VAL A 200 6.20 -2.55 1.59
C VAL A 200 5.91 -2.31 0.13
N ASP A 201 5.22 -3.26 -0.49
CA ASP A 201 4.66 -3.14 -1.82
C ASP A 201 3.14 -2.87 -1.74
N GLU A 202 2.53 -2.28 -2.77
CA GLU A 202 1.09 -1.98 -2.68
C GLU A 202 0.22 -3.21 -2.93
N THR A 203 0.58 -4.07 -3.89
CA THR A 203 -0.23 -5.22 -4.27
C THR A 203 0.62 -6.46 -4.55
N MET A 204 0.16 -7.63 -4.11
CA MET A 204 0.81 -8.89 -4.44
C MET A 204 0.28 -9.44 -5.76
N ARG A 205 1.10 -9.41 -6.82
CA ARG A 205 0.81 -10.14 -8.07
C ARG A 205 1.59 -11.44 -8.18
N SER A 206 2.92 -11.37 -8.34
CA SER A 206 3.83 -12.53 -8.27
C SER A 206 4.71 -12.52 -7.02
N GLY A 207 4.78 -11.37 -6.34
CA GLY A 207 5.64 -11.10 -5.20
C GLY A 207 7.13 -10.94 -5.50
N SER A 208 7.55 -11.04 -6.77
CA SER A 208 8.97 -10.98 -7.13
C SER A 208 9.57 -9.58 -6.91
N THR A 209 8.80 -8.49 -7.05
CA THR A 209 9.29 -7.11 -6.81
C THR A 209 9.68 -6.92 -5.35
N LEU A 210 8.82 -7.36 -4.42
CA LEU A 210 9.09 -7.31 -2.98
C LEU A 210 10.33 -8.14 -2.62
N ALA A 211 10.39 -9.40 -3.05
CA ALA A 211 11.52 -10.28 -2.78
C ALA A 211 12.84 -9.71 -3.33
N MET A 212 12.83 -9.20 -4.58
CA MET A 212 13.96 -8.52 -5.19
C MET A 212 14.43 -7.33 -4.35
N ALA A 213 13.49 -6.49 -3.89
CA ALA A 213 13.82 -5.35 -3.07
C ALA A 213 14.43 -5.78 -1.72
N GLN A 214 13.92 -6.82 -1.07
CA GLN A 214 14.49 -7.34 0.18
C GLN A 214 15.95 -7.77 -0.01
N ILE A 215 16.22 -8.59 -1.04
CA ILE A 215 17.57 -9.04 -1.41
C ILE A 215 18.50 -7.85 -1.66
N LEU A 216 18.07 -6.89 -2.47
CA LEU A 216 18.87 -5.72 -2.82
C LEU A 216 19.20 -4.85 -1.60
N HIS A 217 18.28 -4.69 -0.65
CA HIS A 217 18.55 -3.94 0.59
C HIS A 217 19.59 -4.66 1.46
N GLN A 218 19.44 -5.97 1.61
CA GLN A 218 20.36 -6.77 2.42
C GLN A 218 21.78 -6.78 1.83
N MET A 219 21.89 -6.76 0.50
CA MET A 219 23.18 -6.63 -0.20
C MET A 219 23.76 -5.21 -0.13
N ALA A 220 22.93 -4.17 -0.29
CA ALA A 220 23.39 -2.78 -0.28
C ALA A 220 23.78 -2.29 1.12
N ILE A 221 23.18 -2.87 2.16
CA ILE A 221 23.41 -2.50 3.55
C ILE A 221 23.56 -3.78 4.39
N PRO A 222 24.76 -4.38 4.38
CA PRO A 222 25.01 -5.67 5.05
C PRO A 222 24.80 -5.64 6.57
N MET A 223 24.78 -4.46 7.18
CA MET A 223 24.61 -4.26 8.61
C MET A 223 23.15 -4.11 9.04
N ILE A 224 22.17 -4.22 8.14
CA ILE A 224 20.75 -4.27 8.52
C ILE A 224 20.53 -5.47 9.47
N GLY A 225 19.70 -5.27 10.50
CA GLY A 225 19.37 -6.33 11.47
C GLY A 225 18.48 -7.40 10.84
N ASP A 226 17.29 -6.99 10.41
CA ASP A 226 16.33 -7.85 9.72
C ASP A 226 15.65 -7.13 8.54
N VAL A 227 15.25 -7.89 7.52
CA VAL A 227 14.52 -7.38 6.35
C VAL A 227 13.24 -8.19 6.13
N SER A 228 12.11 -7.65 6.57
CA SER A 228 10.78 -8.22 6.33
C SER A 228 10.09 -7.60 5.12
N GLY A 229 8.99 -8.21 4.67
CA GLY A 229 8.25 -7.80 3.50
C GLY A 229 6.74 -7.87 3.72
N GLU A 230 6.02 -6.84 3.30
CA GLU A 230 4.57 -6.73 3.42
C GLU A 230 3.94 -6.23 2.11
N TYR A 231 2.73 -6.68 1.81
CA TYR A 231 1.88 -6.08 0.78
C TYR A 231 0.77 -5.31 1.46
N PHE A 232 0.46 -4.08 1.07
CA PHE A 232 -0.68 -3.37 1.64
C PHE A 232 -2.00 -4.05 1.30
N TRP A 233 -2.19 -4.39 0.02
CA TRP A 233 -3.39 -5.03 -0.49
C TRP A 233 -3.10 -6.50 -0.79
N PRO A 234 -3.34 -7.41 0.17
CA PRO A 234 -3.09 -8.83 -0.03
C PRO A 234 -4.00 -9.38 -1.13
N PRO A 235 -3.57 -10.44 -1.82
CA PRO A 235 -4.35 -11.03 -2.90
C PRO A 235 -5.55 -11.79 -2.35
N ASP A 236 -6.75 -11.44 -2.81
CA ASP A 236 -7.96 -12.22 -2.57
C ASP A 236 -7.92 -13.51 -3.44
N PHE A 237 -7.31 -14.59 -2.94
CA PHE A 237 -7.21 -15.84 -3.69
C PHE A 237 -8.59 -16.49 -3.91
N LYS A 238 -9.13 -16.43 -5.14
CA LYS A 238 -10.19 -17.34 -5.56
C LYS A 238 -9.56 -18.56 -6.22
N ASN A 239 -9.72 -19.74 -5.62
CA ASN A 239 -9.40 -21.02 -6.27
C ASN A 239 -10.38 -21.25 -7.43
N GLN A 240 -10.03 -20.85 -8.65
CA GLN A 240 -10.69 -21.39 -9.85
C GLN A 240 -10.00 -22.69 -10.26
N VAL A 241 -10.72 -23.79 -10.13
CA VAL A 241 -10.39 -25.04 -10.82
C VAL A 241 -10.73 -24.80 -12.30
N SER A 242 -9.71 -24.75 -13.15
CA SER A 242 -9.92 -24.69 -14.60
C SER A 242 -10.67 -25.95 -15.06
N ILE A 243 -11.72 -25.77 -15.87
CA ILE A 243 -12.37 -26.90 -16.56
C ILE A 243 -11.36 -27.45 -17.56
N GLY A 244 -10.64 -28.51 -17.17
CA GLY A 244 -9.57 -29.11 -17.97
C GLY A 244 -8.34 -29.58 -17.19
N GLY A 245 -8.30 -29.43 -15.87
CA GLY A 245 -7.29 -30.09 -15.03
C GLY A 245 -5.85 -29.60 -15.21
N SER A 246 -5.63 -28.45 -15.85
CA SER A 246 -4.32 -27.84 -15.95
C SER A 246 -4.37 -26.34 -15.66
N ARG A 247 -3.51 -25.95 -14.70
CA ARG A 247 -3.25 -24.62 -14.14
C ARG A 247 -4.42 -23.95 -13.40
N GLN A 248 -4.28 -23.87 -12.08
CA GLN A 248 -4.95 -22.86 -11.26
C GLN A 248 -4.40 -21.50 -11.69
N GLU A 249 -5.20 -20.70 -12.41
CA GLU A 249 -4.87 -19.29 -12.60
C GLU A 249 -5.25 -18.54 -11.32
N ILE A 250 -4.23 -18.09 -10.60
CA ILE A 250 -4.39 -17.16 -9.49
C ILE A 250 -4.77 -15.81 -10.10
N GLN A 251 -6.05 -15.45 -10.06
CA GLN A 251 -6.45 -14.09 -10.35
C GLN A 251 -6.20 -13.23 -9.12
N GLN A 252 -5.40 -12.18 -9.29
CA GLN A 252 -5.34 -11.07 -8.35
C GLN A 252 -6.78 -10.52 -8.23
N GLY A 253 -7.24 -10.31 -7.00
CA GLY A 253 -8.54 -9.70 -6.78
C GLY A 253 -8.56 -8.21 -7.16
N SER A 254 -9.35 -7.44 -6.42
CA SER A 254 -9.32 -5.98 -6.48
C SER A 254 -7.92 -5.45 -6.18
N VAL A 255 -7.60 -4.29 -6.76
CA VAL A 255 -6.39 -3.51 -6.46
C VAL A 255 -6.82 -2.15 -5.90
N PRO A 256 -5.97 -1.46 -5.12
CA PRO A 256 -6.30 -0.13 -4.63
C PRO A 256 -6.66 0.83 -5.78
N ILE A 257 -7.59 1.76 -5.56
CA ILE A 257 -8.17 2.62 -6.62
C ILE A 257 -7.16 3.55 -7.34
N TRP A 258 -5.97 3.73 -6.75
CA TRP A 258 -4.87 4.48 -7.37
C TRP A 258 -3.91 3.59 -8.19
N TYR A 259 -4.08 2.28 -8.11
CA TYR A 259 -3.35 1.33 -8.95
C TYR A 259 -4.02 1.29 -10.33
N ASP A 260 -3.46 2.06 -11.26
CA ASP A 260 -3.82 2.04 -12.66
C ASP A 260 -2.53 1.96 -13.49
N SER A 261 -2.41 0.92 -14.31
CA SER A 261 -1.23 0.70 -15.16
C SER A 261 -1.21 1.61 -16.38
N ASN A 262 -2.35 2.17 -16.76
CA ASN A 262 -2.50 3.04 -17.93
C ASN A 262 -2.33 4.52 -17.58
N ARG A 263 -2.13 4.83 -16.29
CA ARG A 263 -2.05 6.20 -15.78
C ARG A 263 -0.84 6.39 -14.87
N THR A 264 -0.26 7.58 -14.97
CA THR A 264 0.89 7.99 -14.15
C THR A 264 0.51 8.97 -13.04
N ASP A 265 -0.74 9.41 -12.98
CA ASP A 265 -1.29 10.28 -11.94
C ASP A 265 -1.99 9.48 -10.81
N GLY A 266 -2.31 10.13 -9.70
CA GLY A 266 -2.90 9.50 -8.51
C GLY A 266 -1.90 8.99 -7.47
N ARG A 267 -0.60 9.05 -7.77
CA ARG A 267 0.49 8.54 -6.91
C ARG A 267 1.33 9.65 -6.27
N GLY A 268 1.09 10.91 -6.65
CA GLY A 268 1.73 12.10 -6.08
C GLY A 268 3.17 12.34 -6.54
N ILE A 269 3.73 11.45 -7.36
CA ILE A 269 5.07 11.57 -7.94
C ILE A 269 5.10 11.02 -9.37
N GLY A 270 6.11 11.38 -10.15
CA GLY A 270 6.37 10.84 -11.49
C GLY A 270 7.32 9.63 -11.47
N ASP A 271 7.79 9.28 -12.66
CA ASP A 271 8.76 8.19 -12.86
C ASP A 271 10.18 8.57 -12.42
N ARG A 272 11.10 7.61 -12.48
CA ARG A 272 12.53 7.83 -12.25
C ARG A 272 13.08 8.81 -13.28
N SER A 273 14.01 9.67 -12.86
CA SER A 273 14.66 10.62 -13.75
C SER A 273 16.04 11.03 -13.25
N ASP A 274 17.07 10.44 -13.83
CA ASP A 274 18.47 10.80 -13.54
C ASP A 274 18.73 12.27 -13.87
N ARG A 275 18.22 12.74 -15.01
CA ARG A 275 18.33 14.13 -15.44
C ARG A 275 17.76 15.12 -14.40
N TYR A 276 16.65 14.77 -13.74
CA TYR A 276 16.10 15.64 -12.69
C TYR A 276 17.09 15.79 -11.54
N TYR A 277 17.67 14.68 -11.07
CA TYR A 277 18.60 14.68 -9.95
C TYR A 277 19.95 15.30 -10.29
N ASP A 278 20.43 15.14 -11.53
CA ASP A 278 21.60 15.85 -12.04
C ASP A 278 21.43 17.37 -12.01
N VAL A 279 20.33 17.87 -12.59
CA VAL A 279 20.02 19.31 -12.62
C VAL A 279 19.79 19.85 -11.20
N LYS A 280 19.12 19.07 -10.35
CA LYS A 280 18.91 19.43 -8.95
C LYS A 280 20.25 19.59 -8.22
N TYR A 281 21.18 18.66 -8.41
CA TYR A 281 22.52 18.76 -7.83
C TYR A 281 23.29 19.98 -8.37
N GLN A 282 23.27 20.22 -9.68
CA GLN A 282 23.95 21.38 -10.27
C GLN A 282 23.48 22.72 -9.71
N SER A 283 22.20 22.81 -9.34
CA SER A 283 21.60 24.02 -8.76
C SER A 283 21.80 24.15 -7.25
N GLN A 284 21.76 23.05 -6.49
CA GLN A 284 21.82 23.08 -5.02
C GLN A 284 23.23 22.88 -4.47
N LYS A 285 24.02 21.99 -5.08
CA LYS A 285 25.40 21.63 -4.71
C LYS A 285 25.57 21.32 -3.22
N ASP A 286 24.63 20.58 -2.66
CA ASP A 286 24.66 20.14 -1.26
C ASP A 286 24.73 18.60 -1.14
N GLN A 287 25.07 18.12 0.05
CA GLN A 287 25.25 16.68 0.31
C GLN A 287 23.97 15.87 0.08
N ARG A 288 22.80 16.48 0.29
CA ARG A 288 21.51 15.83 0.06
C ARG A 288 21.27 15.60 -1.43
N SER A 289 21.47 16.62 -2.24
CA SER A 289 21.29 16.57 -3.69
C SER A 289 22.36 15.72 -4.37
N LEU A 290 23.60 15.69 -3.84
CA LEU A 290 24.65 14.76 -4.29
C LEU A 290 24.25 13.30 -4.06
N LYS A 291 23.84 12.95 -2.84
CA LYS A 291 23.38 11.57 -2.53
C LYS A 291 22.16 11.16 -3.37
N GLN A 292 21.25 12.08 -3.63
CA GLN A 292 20.10 11.83 -4.50
C GLN A 292 20.48 11.65 -5.97
N LYS A 293 21.51 12.37 -6.44
CA LYS A 293 22.10 12.16 -7.76
C LYS A 293 22.75 10.77 -7.87
N ILE A 294 23.55 10.38 -6.89
CA ILE A 294 24.17 9.04 -6.85
C ILE A 294 23.09 7.95 -6.77
N GLY A 295 22.04 8.18 -5.99
CA GLY A 295 20.94 7.24 -5.80
C GLY A 295 19.81 7.28 -6.83
N SER A 296 19.95 8.04 -7.93
CA SER A 296 18.82 8.38 -8.81
C SER A 296 18.17 7.16 -9.48
N MET A 297 18.94 6.09 -9.69
CA MET A 297 18.46 4.83 -10.31
C MET A 297 17.27 4.19 -9.59
N VAL A 298 17.09 4.50 -8.30
CA VAL A 298 16.01 3.97 -7.46
C VAL A 298 15.14 5.07 -6.87
N LEU A 299 15.15 6.27 -7.45
CA LEU A 299 14.38 7.42 -6.99
C LEU A 299 13.39 7.92 -8.05
N SER A 300 12.11 7.90 -7.71
CA SER A 300 11.09 8.65 -8.46
C SER A 300 11.37 10.16 -8.39
N ALA A 301 11.07 10.88 -9.47
CA ALA A 301 11.16 12.34 -9.52
C ALA A 301 9.76 12.99 -9.47
N PRO A 302 9.62 14.24 -8.97
CA PRO A 302 8.35 14.96 -9.05
C PRO A 302 7.79 14.95 -10.46
N ARG A 303 6.47 15.10 -10.61
CA ARG A 303 5.89 15.30 -11.94
C ARG A 303 6.32 16.67 -12.44
N TYR A 304 6.97 16.73 -13.60
CA TYR A 304 7.40 18.01 -14.19
C TYR A 304 7.31 18.00 -15.72
N THR A 305 7.28 19.19 -16.30
CA THR A 305 7.59 19.45 -17.71
C THR A 305 8.94 20.13 -17.82
N ILE A 306 9.66 19.82 -18.91
CA ILE A 306 10.86 20.58 -19.27
C ILE A 306 10.37 21.91 -19.84
N ALA A 307 10.60 22.99 -19.11
CA ALA A 307 10.31 24.33 -19.59
C ALA A 307 11.51 24.85 -20.39
N SER A 308 11.28 25.69 -21.39
CA SER A 308 12.34 26.59 -21.85
C SER A 308 12.81 27.41 -20.65
N PRO A 309 14.13 27.61 -20.44
CA PRO A 309 14.62 28.42 -19.34
C PRO A 309 13.90 29.77 -19.34
N ASN A 310 13.12 30.04 -18.30
CA ASN A 310 12.53 31.36 -18.13
C ASN A 310 13.58 32.33 -17.56
N ASP A 311 13.25 33.62 -17.47
CA ASP A 311 14.16 34.64 -16.94
C ASP A 311 14.60 34.40 -15.47
N GLU A 312 13.95 33.46 -14.78
CA GLU A 312 14.30 32.98 -13.43
C GLU A 312 15.24 31.76 -13.43
N GLY A 313 15.65 31.26 -14.60
CA GLY A 313 16.54 30.10 -14.74
C GLY A 313 15.90 28.75 -14.38
N LYS A 314 14.57 28.66 -14.25
CA LYS A 314 13.88 27.40 -13.90
C LYS A 314 13.84 26.47 -15.11
N LEU A 315 14.40 25.28 -14.95
CA LEU A 315 14.43 24.21 -15.96
C LEU A 315 13.21 23.28 -15.93
N PHE A 316 12.49 23.25 -14.80
CA PHE A 316 11.36 22.36 -14.57
C PHE A 316 10.13 23.13 -14.11
N GLU A 317 9.00 22.83 -14.72
CA GLU A 317 7.68 23.26 -14.28
C GLU A 317 6.99 22.08 -13.59
N TYR A 318 6.73 22.18 -12.29
CA TYR A 318 6.12 21.09 -11.52
C TYR A 318 4.62 20.98 -11.80
N LYS A 319 4.16 19.75 -12.03
CA LYS A 319 2.76 19.42 -12.29
C LYS A 319 2.09 18.93 -11.02
N LYS A 320 0.97 19.56 -10.66
CA LYS A 320 0.11 19.11 -9.56
C LYS A 320 -0.55 17.78 -9.93
N ASP A 321 -0.55 16.84 -8.99
CA ASP A 321 -1.29 15.59 -9.10
C ASP A 321 -2.65 15.73 -8.38
N GLN A 322 -3.68 16.17 -9.10
CA GLN A 322 -4.99 16.42 -8.51
C GLN A 322 -5.61 15.13 -7.94
N ARG A 323 -5.46 14.00 -8.62
CA ARG A 323 -6.00 12.72 -8.15
C ARG A 323 -5.36 12.28 -6.83
N PHE A 324 -4.06 12.52 -6.63
CA PHE A 324 -3.42 12.28 -5.34
C PHE A 324 -3.92 13.24 -4.25
N VAL A 325 -4.20 14.50 -4.59
CA VAL A 325 -4.81 15.46 -3.66
C VAL A 325 -6.20 15.00 -3.23
N ASP A 326 -7.00 14.52 -4.18
CA ASP A 326 -8.34 13.99 -3.92
C ASP A 326 -8.26 12.69 -3.07
N LEU A 327 -7.28 11.83 -3.34
CA LEU A 327 -7.02 10.64 -2.51
C LEU A 327 -6.64 11.01 -1.07
N ALA A 328 -5.75 12.00 -0.90
CA ALA A 328 -5.34 12.47 0.41
C ALA A 328 -6.48 13.15 1.18
N HIS A 329 -7.43 13.77 0.47
CA HIS A 329 -8.68 14.24 1.06
C HIS A 329 -9.50 13.06 1.59
N ASP A 330 -9.73 12.06 0.75
CA ASP A 330 -10.53 10.89 1.12
C ASP A 330 -9.92 10.10 2.29
N PHE A 331 -8.59 10.01 2.40
CA PHE A 331 -7.96 9.39 3.57
C PHE A 331 -8.19 10.18 4.87
N LYS A 332 -8.27 11.51 4.80
CA LYS A 332 -8.62 12.33 5.96
C LYS A 332 -10.10 12.16 6.32
N GLN A 333 -10.96 12.07 5.31
CA GLN A 333 -12.38 11.81 5.50
C GLN A 333 -12.59 10.42 6.16
N LEU A 334 -11.93 9.38 5.65
CA LEU A 334 -11.94 8.03 6.22
C LEU A 334 -11.55 8.04 7.71
N ARG A 335 -10.47 8.75 8.06
CA ARG A 335 -10.05 8.90 9.45
C ARG A 335 -11.11 9.60 10.31
N SER A 336 -11.73 10.66 9.78
CA SER A 336 -12.79 11.38 10.49
C SER A 336 -13.98 10.47 10.74
N ASP A 337 -14.47 9.80 9.70
CA ASP A 337 -15.63 8.91 9.81
C ASP A 337 -15.35 7.69 10.70
N TYR A 338 -14.12 7.19 10.72
CA TYR A 338 -13.71 6.16 11.68
C TYR A 338 -13.81 6.65 13.13
N ARG A 339 -13.24 7.84 13.42
CA ARG A 339 -13.30 8.44 14.77
C ARG A 339 -14.72 8.79 15.21
N ASP A 340 -15.59 9.12 14.26
CA ASP A 340 -17.01 9.38 14.51
C ASP A 340 -17.83 8.09 14.67
N GLY A 341 -17.20 6.90 14.56
CA GLY A 341 -17.87 5.61 14.71
C GLY A 341 -18.74 5.20 13.52
N LYS A 342 -18.57 5.85 12.36
CA LYS A 342 -19.35 5.59 11.13
C LYS A 342 -18.77 4.47 10.27
N VAL A 343 -17.51 4.11 10.45
CA VAL A 343 -16.85 3.04 9.70
C VAL A 343 -16.84 1.77 10.54
N LEU A 344 -17.38 0.68 10.00
CA LEU A 344 -17.22 -0.64 10.59
C LEU A 344 -15.76 -1.06 10.47
N PHE A 345 -15.03 -1.11 11.58
CA PHE A 345 -13.69 -1.65 11.64
C PHE A 345 -13.75 -3.17 11.82
N ILE A 346 -13.14 -3.89 10.90
CA ILE A 346 -12.98 -5.33 10.99
C ILE A 346 -11.53 -5.57 11.43
N PRO A 347 -11.29 -6.14 12.62
CA PRO A 347 -9.95 -6.50 13.06
C PRO A 347 -9.27 -7.39 12.02
N PRO A 348 -8.02 -7.09 11.66
CA PRO A 348 -7.29 -7.87 10.68
C PRO A 348 -6.90 -9.24 11.25
N SER A 349 -6.61 -10.19 10.37
CA SER A 349 -6.32 -11.60 10.76
C SER A 349 -5.04 -11.78 11.57
N ASN A 350 -4.18 -10.77 11.64
CA ASN A 350 -2.96 -10.81 12.44
C ASN A 350 -3.11 -10.18 13.83
N TYR A 351 -4.30 -9.71 14.20
CA TYR A 351 -4.58 -9.39 15.61
C TYR A 351 -4.67 -10.66 16.43
N ASN A 352 -4.22 -10.59 17.68
CA ASN A 352 -4.50 -11.62 18.67
C ASN A 352 -5.96 -11.50 19.17
N ASP A 353 -6.44 -12.53 19.87
CA ASP A 353 -7.83 -12.61 20.34
C ASP A 353 -8.20 -11.44 21.26
N GLU A 354 -7.31 -11.04 22.16
CA GLU A 354 -7.55 -9.92 23.10
C GLU A 354 -7.78 -8.61 22.35
N LYS A 355 -6.95 -8.31 21.35
CA LYS A 355 -7.06 -7.09 20.54
C LYS A 355 -8.28 -7.14 19.62
N CYS A 356 -8.62 -8.31 19.09
CA CYS A 356 -9.87 -8.52 18.34
C CYS A 356 -11.09 -8.21 19.21
N ILE A 357 -11.15 -8.79 20.42
CA ILE A 357 -12.24 -8.55 21.38
C ILE A 357 -12.35 -7.07 21.70
N GLN A 358 -11.25 -6.43 22.08
CA GLN A 358 -11.24 -5.00 22.41
C GLN A 358 -11.78 -4.16 21.24
N ALA A 359 -11.33 -4.43 20.02
CA ALA A 359 -11.78 -3.69 18.83
C ALA A 359 -13.29 -3.87 18.54
N PHE A 360 -13.90 -5.01 18.89
CA PHE A 360 -15.34 -5.19 18.78
C PHE A 360 -16.11 -4.49 19.90
N GLU A 361 -15.61 -4.59 21.14
CA GLU A 361 -16.23 -3.95 22.30
C GLU A 361 -16.27 -2.42 22.15
N GLU A 362 -15.18 -1.80 21.67
CA GLU A 362 -15.10 -0.37 21.39
C GLU A 362 -16.13 0.08 20.34
N GLN A 363 -16.48 -0.81 19.41
CA GLN A 363 -17.52 -0.58 18.42
C GLN A 363 -18.91 -1.01 18.90
N GLY A 364 -19.07 -1.49 20.14
CA GLY A 364 -20.33 -2.00 20.69
C GLY A 364 -20.92 -3.15 19.86
N LEU A 365 -20.06 -4.07 19.39
CA LEU A 365 -20.43 -5.27 18.65
C LEU A 365 -20.40 -6.50 19.56
N ASN A 366 -21.37 -7.38 19.43
CA ASN A 366 -21.37 -8.67 20.09
C ASN A 366 -20.49 -9.66 19.32
N TYR A 367 -19.67 -10.42 20.03
CA TYR A 367 -18.84 -11.50 19.49
C TYR A 367 -19.16 -12.82 20.20
N GLU A 368 -18.90 -13.94 19.54
CA GLU A 368 -18.95 -15.28 20.12
C GLU A 368 -17.54 -15.87 20.04
N VAL A 369 -17.13 -16.65 21.04
CA VAL A 369 -15.87 -17.41 21.00
C VAL A 369 -16.23 -18.84 20.63
N ASP A 370 -15.64 -19.38 19.57
CA ASP A 370 -15.88 -20.77 19.18
C ASP A 370 -15.31 -21.70 20.27
N GLU A 371 -16.17 -22.57 20.80
CA GLU A 371 -15.82 -23.48 21.90
C GLU A 371 -14.84 -24.58 21.48
N TYR A 372 -14.64 -24.83 20.18
CA TYR A 372 -13.83 -25.93 19.65
C TYR A 372 -12.39 -25.54 19.33
N ASP A 373 -12.16 -24.35 18.79
CA ASP A 373 -10.82 -23.86 18.44
C ASP A 373 -10.42 -22.58 19.18
N GLY A 374 -11.33 -21.96 19.93
CA GLY A 374 -11.08 -20.74 20.69
C GLY A 374 -11.07 -19.47 19.85
N GLU A 375 -11.36 -19.56 18.54
CA GLU A 375 -11.34 -18.39 17.65
C GLU A 375 -12.51 -17.45 17.97
N VAL A 376 -12.23 -16.13 17.94
CA VAL A 376 -13.26 -15.10 18.11
C VAL A 376 -14.05 -14.96 16.81
N TYR A 377 -15.25 -15.55 16.76
CA TYR A 377 -16.14 -15.46 15.62
C TYR A 377 -17.15 -14.34 15.75
N ILE A 378 -17.31 -13.60 14.65
CA ILE A 378 -18.26 -12.50 14.58
C ILE A 378 -19.51 -13.00 13.87
N LYS A 379 -20.48 -13.46 14.65
CA LYS A 379 -21.83 -13.81 14.18
C LYS A 379 -22.42 -12.73 13.27
N VAL A 380 -22.21 -11.47 13.65
CA VAL A 380 -22.67 -10.28 12.92
C VAL A 380 -22.05 -10.14 11.52
N LEU A 381 -20.74 -10.42 11.33
CA LEU A 381 -20.12 -10.32 10.00
C LEU A 381 -20.61 -11.44 9.07
N ASN A 382 -20.85 -12.63 9.60
CA ASN A 382 -21.44 -13.73 8.83
C ASN A 382 -22.85 -13.39 8.37
N ILE A 383 -23.68 -12.82 9.25
CA ILE A 383 -25.01 -12.34 8.89
C ILE A 383 -24.91 -11.22 7.83
N LEU A 384 -24.04 -10.22 8.03
CA LEU A 384 -23.82 -9.15 7.05
C LEU A 384 -23.41 -9.69 5.68
N ARG A 385 -22.47 -10.65 5.63
CA ARG A 385 -22.03 -11.30 4.38
C ARG A 385 -23.18 -12.02 3.69
N GLU A 386 -23.92 -12.85 4.40
CA GLU A 386 -25.00 -13.65 3.82
C GLU A 386 -26.19 -12.79 3.36
N VAL A 387 -26.57 -11.76 4.13
CA VAL A 387 -27.63 -10.82 3.75
C VAL A 387 -27.19 -9.98 2.54
N ARG A 388 -25.95 -9.50 2.50
CA ARG A 388 -25.43 -8.72 1.35
C ARG A 388 -25.29 -9.59 0.09
N LYS A 389 -24.86 -10.85 0.19
CA LYS A 389 -24.88 -11.81 -0.93
C LYS A 389 -26.28 -11.96 -1.52
N LYS A 390 -27.30 -12.17 -0.66
CA LYS A 390 -28.70 -12.27 -1.08
C LYS A 390 -29.22 -10.99 -1.76
N ARG A 391 -28.76 -9.82 -1.33
CA ARG A 391 -29.09 -8.53 -1.98
C ARG A 391 -28.42 -8.38 -3.35
N ARG A 392 -27.17 -8.82 -3.51
CA ARG A 392 -26.43 -8.78 -4.79
C ARG A 392 -26.94 -9.78 -5.84
N SER A 393 -27.59 -10.87 -5.40
CA SER A 393 -28.16 -11.89 -6.29
C SER A 393 -29.57 -11.58 -6.79
N LYS A 394 -30.19 -10.49 -6.32
CA LYS A 394 -31.48 -9.96 -6.80
C LYS A 394 -31.22 -8.78 -7.72
#